data_AF-A0A1S1HKP5-F1
#
_entry.id   AF-A0A1S1HKP5-F1
#
_cell.length_a   1.000
_cell.length_b   1.000
_cell.length_c   1.000
_cell.angle_alpha   90.00
_cell.angle_beta   90.00
_cell.angle_gamma   90.00
#
_symmetry.space_group_name_H-M   'P 1'
#
loop_
_entity.id
_entity.type
_entity.pdbx_description
1 polymer ?
#
loop_
_entity_poly.entity_id
_entity_poly.type
_entity_poly.pdbx_seq_one_letter_code
_entity_poly.pdbx_strand_id
1 'polypeptide(L)'
;MRGFESAVTLQIYGNDGRIRLPEKLIPPINSGGDHRHWWQLDDLIVGQNEIRASYRLNGLNKPKIRIDRETGEINIKGTGQDFSGTCEKVDPGQRRF
;
A
#
# COMPACT_ATOMS: atom_id res chain seq x y z
N MET A 1 -23.53 6.06 0.35
CA MET A 1 -22.16 6.57 0.09
C MET A 1 -21.61 5.77 -1.07
N ARG A 2 -21.17 6.39 -2.17
CA ARG A 2 -20.49 5.64 -3.25
C ARG A 2 -19.14 5.20 -2.71
N GLY A 3 -18.89 3.90 -2.68
CA GLY A 3 -17.57 3.37 -2.38
C GLY A 3 -16.56 4.01 -3.32
N PHE A 4 -15.46 4.52 -2.77
CA PHE A 4 -14.35 4.98 -3.57
C PHE A 4 -13.63 3.74 -4.10
N GLU A 5 -13.91 3.36 -5.35
CA GLU A 5 -13.13 2.32 -6.02
C GLU A 5 -11.80 2.89 -6.46
N SER A 6 -10.74 2.42 -5.83
CA SER A 6 -9.39 2.78 -6.22
C SER A 6 -8.44 1.66 -5.92
N ALA A 7 -7.42 1.54 -6.76
CA ALA A 7 -6.34 0.60 -6.55
C ALA A 7 -5.17 1.29 -5.85
N VAL A 8 -4.54 0.58 -4.92
CA VAL A 8 -3.16 0.83 -4.51
C VAL A 8 -2.28 -0.21 -5.22
N THR A 9 -1.05 0.17 -5.55
CA THR A 9 -0.08 -0.78 -6.13
C THR A 9 1.03 -1.01 -5.13
N LEU A 10 1.31 -2.25 -4.77
CA LEU A 10 2.49 -2.59 -3.99
C LEU A 10 3.55 -3.22 -4.87
N GLN A 11 4.80 -2.85 -4.64
CA GLN A 11 5.97 -3.55 -5.16
C GLN A 11 6.81 -4.00 -3.98
N ILE A 12 7.11 -5.29 -3.91
CA ILE A 12 7.89 -5.89 -2.84
C ILE A 12 9.01 -6.71 -3.47
N TYR A 13 10.25 -6.45 -3.07
CA TYR A 13 11.46 -7.09 -3.52
C TYR A 13 12.29 -7.52 -2.30
N GLY A 14 12.16 -8.78 -1.90
CA GLY A 14 12.80 -9.27 -0.67
C GLY A 14 12.30 -8.50 0.56
N ASN A 15 13.20 -7.78 1.21
CA ASN A 15 12.91 -6.97 2.41
C ASN A 15 12.70 -5.48 2.09
N ASP A 16 12.63 -5.13 0.81
CA ASP A 16 12.38 -3.76 0.35
C ASP A 16 11.02 -3.67 -0.36
N GLY A 17 10.40 -2.50 -0.35
CA GLY A 17 9.15 -2.30 -1.04
C GLY A 17 8.65 -0.86 -1.05
N ARG A 18 7.67 -0.62 -1.91
CA ARG A 18 7.02 0.67 -2.08
C ARG A 18 5.54 0.50 -2.39
N ILE A 19 4.75 1.50 -2.01
CA ILE A 19 3.33 1.60 -2.30
C ILE A 19 3.05 2.81 -3.17
N ARG A 20 2.30 2.62 -4.26
CA ARG A 20 1.76 3.71 -5.07
C ARG A 20 0.35 4.00 -4.62
N LEU A 21 0.11 5.24 -4.22
CA LEU A 21 -1.19 5.70 -3.82
C LEU A 21 -1.89 6.43 -4.97
N PRO A 22 -3.21 6.26 -5.13
CA PRO A 22 -4.02 7.16 -5.93
C PRO A 22 -4.01 8.55 -5.28
N GLU A 23 -4.03 9.61 -6.10
CA GLU A 23 -3.93 10.99 -5.64
C GLU A 23 -4.94 11.35 -4.54
N LYS A 24 -6.17 10.81 -4.64
CA LYS A 24 -7.25 11.03 -3.65
C LYS A 24 -6.96 10.47 -2.25
N LEU A 25 -5.97 9.58 -2.11
CA LEU A 25 -5.52 9.07 -0.81
C LEU A 25 -4.27 9.82 -0.29
N ILE A 26 -3.77 10.81 -1.02
CA ILE A 26 -2.61 11.61 -0.61
C ILE A 26 -3.13 12.90 0.03
N PRO A 27 -2.83 13.16 1.31
CA PRO A 27 -3.27 14.37 1.98
C PRO A 27 -2.60 15.61 1.36
N PRO A 28 -3.26 16.79 1.36
CA PRO A 28 -2.68 18.01 0.79
C PRO A 28 -1.31 18.39 1.38
N ILE A 29 -1.15 18.19 2.71
CA ILE A 29 0.12 18.33 3.40
C ILE A 29 0.70 16.94 3.62
N ASN A 30 1.70 16.61 2.81
CA ASN A 30 2.37 15.33 2.83
C ASN A 30 3.90 15.52 2.71
N SER A 31 4.69 14.52 3.11
CA SER A 31 6.15 14.51 2.99
C SER A 31 6.64 14.13 1.59
N GLY A 32 5.73 14.07 0.62
CA GLY A 32 5.99 13.66 -0.76
C GLY A 32 6.06 12.14 -0.94
N GLY A 33 5.41 11.64 -1.98
CA GLY A 33 5.90 10.46 -2.68
C GLY A 33 6.87 10.90 -3.78
N ASP A 34 7.37 9.96 -4.58
CA ASP A 34 8.04 10.36 -5.82
C ASP A 34 7.06 11.03 -6.81
N HIS A 35 7.58 11.50 -7.95
CA HIS A 35 6.79 12.11 -9.03
C HIS A 35 5.68 11.20 -9.62
N ARG A 36 5.62 9.92 -9.22
CA ARG A 36 4.58 8.95 -9.62
C ARG A 36 3.78 8.44 -8.42
N HIS A 37 3.85 9.14 -7.29
CA HIS A 37 3.16 8.83 -6.04
C HIS A 37 3.58 7.52 -5.38
N TRP A 38 4.82 7.08 -5.59
CA TRP A 38 5.40 5.99 -4.82
C TRP A 38 5.92 6.48 -3.47
N TRP A 39 5.61 5.70 -2.44
CA TRP A 39 6.07 5.89 -1.08
C TRP A 39 6.86 4.66 -0.66
N GLN A 40 8.02 4.88 -0.07
CA GLN A 40 8.86 3.83 0.47
C GLN A 40 8.13 3.15 1.65
N LEU A 41 8.22 1.82 1.71
CA LEU A 41 7.76 1.06 2.87
C LEU A 41 8.83 1.08 3.96
N ASP A 42 8.40 1.38 5.17
CA ASP A 42 9.15 1.29 6.40
C ASP A 42 8.73 0.01 7.15
N ASP A 43 9.66 -0.61 7.89
CA ASP A 43 9.41 -1.79 8.73
C ASP A 43 8.75 -2.96 7.98
N LEU A 44 9.15 -3.21 6.73
CA LEU A 44 8.60 -4.28 5.91
C LEU A 44 8.99 -5.66 6.46
N ILE A 45 7.98 -6.45 6.80
CA ILE A 45 8.10 -7.85 7.21
C ILE A 45 7.29 -8.69 6.25
N VAL A 46 7.96 -9.55 5.49
CA VAL A 46 7.34 -10.53 4.59
C VAL A 46 7.31 -11.90 5.28
N GLY A 47 6.25 -12.16 6.04
CA GLY A 47 6.02 -13.45 6.71
C GLY A 47 5.34 -14.47 5.80
N GLN A 48 5.21 -15.71 6.28
CA GLN A 48 4.59 -16.79 5.51
C GLN A 48 3.11 -16.50 5.19
N ASN A 49 2.33 -16.06 6.19
CA ASN A 49 0.88 -15.87 6.06
C ASN A 49 0.50 -14.40 5.95
N GLU A 50 1.42 -13.48 6.25
CA GLU A 50 1.12 -12.06 6.35
C GLU A 50 2.30 -11.20 5.88
N ILE A 51 1.98 -10.09 5.21
CA ILE A 51 2.93 -8.98 4.98
C ILE A 51 2.51 -7.79 5.84
N ARG A 52 3.47 -7.24 6.58
CA ARG A 52 3.29 -6.01 7.38
C ARG A 52 4.28 -4.96 6.95
N ALA A 53 3.83 -3.72 6.89
CA ALA A 53 4.68 -2.57 6.62
C ALA A 53 4.02 -1.29 7.15
N SER A 54 4.73 -0.19 7.06
CA SER A 54 4.15 1.14 7.15
C SER A 54 4.70 2.03 6.04
N TYR A 55 4.09 3.19 5.84
CA TYR A 55 4.67 4.25 5.02
C TYR A 55 4.36 5.58 5.69
N ARG A 56 5.20 6.59 5.44
CA ARG A 56 5.06 7.90 6.06
C ARG A 56 4.42 8.88 5.10
N LEU A 57 3.17 9.27 5.32
CA LEU A 57 2.55 10.35 4.56
C LEU A 57 3.01 11.73 5.00
N ASN A 58 3.32 11.92 6.29
CA ASN A 58 3.97 13.12 6.85
C ASN A 58 4.51 12.82 8.26
N GLY A 59 4.95 13.84 9.02
CA GLY A 59 5.48 13.66 10.37
C GLY A 59 4.52 12.99 11.36
N LEU A 60 3.21 13.20 11.20
CA LEU A 60 2.15 12.71 12.08
C LEU A 60 1.47 11.44 11.54
N ASN A 61 1.23 11.38 10.24
CA ASN A 61 0.48 10.32 9.59
C ASN A 61 1.42 9.24 9.04
N LYS A 62 1.41 8.08 9.68
CA LYS A 62 2.16 6.88 9.28
C LYS A 62 1.21 5.68 9.16
N PRO A 63 0.49 5.53 8.03
CA PRO A 63 -0.42 4.42 7.88
C PRO A 63 0.30 3.06 7.96
N LYS A 64 -0.37 2.08 8.56
CA LYS A 64 0.09 0.70 8.67
C LYS A 64 -0.62 -0.17 7.65
N ILE A 65 0.14 -1.01 6.97
CA ILE A 65 -0.32 -2.00 6.00
C ILE A 65 -0.31 -3.38 6.64
N ARG A 66 -1.39 -4.12 6.44
CA ARG A 66 -1.49 -5.55 6.72
C ARG A 66 -2.06 -6.24 5.49
N ILE A 67 -1.37 -7.25 4.98
CA ILE A 67 -1.85 -8.11 3.88
C ILE A 67 -1.89 -9.54 4.37
N ASP A 68 -3.07 -10.14 4.35
CA ASP A 68 -3.24 -11.58 4.50
C ASP A 68 -2.85 -12.26 3.17
N ARG A 69 -1.88 -13.16 3.22
CA ARG A 69 -1.34 -13.84 2.04
C ARG A 69 -2.15 -15.07 1.64
N GLU A 70 -3.01 -15.57 2.52
CA GLU A 70 -3.89 -16.71 2.26
C GLU A 70 -5.15 -16.24 1.52
N THR A 71 -5.74 -15.12 1.96
CA THR A 71 -6.97 -14.56 1.37
C THR A 71 -6.70 -13.47 0.33
N GLY A 72 -5.52 -12.85 0.37
CA GLY A 72 -5.20 -11.65 -0.40
C GLY A 72 -5.81 -10.38 0.19
N GLU A 73 -6.46 -10.42 1.35
CA GLU A 73 -7.06 -9.23 1.95
C GLU A 73 -5.98 -8.22 2.36
N ILE A 74 -6.14 -6.96 1.96
CA ILE A 74 -5.30 -5.85 2.38
C ILE A 74 -6.10 -4.88 3.24
N ASN A 75 -5.49 -4.45 4.33
CA ASN A 75 -5.97 -3.39 5.19
C ASN A 75 -4.87 -2.34 5.39
N ILE A 76 -5.23 -1.08 5.19
CA ILE A 76 -4.40 0.08 5.52
C ILE A 76 -5.15 0.91 6.54
N LYS A 77 -4.50 1.16 7.67
CA LYS A 77 -5.05 1.96 8.78
C LYS A 77 -4.15 3.15 9.06
N GLY A 78 -4.71 4.35 9.02
CA GLY A 78 -4.01 5.60 9.25
C GLY A 78 -4.95 6.71 9.74
N THR A 79 -4.39 7.84 10.12
CA THR A 79 -5.21 8.96 10.59
C THR A 79 -6.00 9.55 9.42
N GLY A 80 -7.33 9.45 9.47
CA GLY A 80 -8.21 9.97 8.42
C GLY A 80 -8.18 9.17 7.10
N GLN A 81 -7.53 7.99 7.10
CA GLN A 81 -7.45 7.12 5.94
C GLN A 81 -7.54 5.67 6.38
N ASP A 82 -8.66 5.04 6.03
CA ASP A 82 -8.82 3.59 6.08
C ASP A 82 -9.03 3.08 4.66
N PHE A 83 -8.34 2.01 4.31
CA PHE A 83 -8.51 1.31 3.03
C PHE A 83 -8.57 -0.18 3.29
N SER A 84 -9.52 -0.85 2.65
CA SER A 84 -9.64 -2.30 2.64
C SER A 84 -9.89 -2.75 1.20
N GLY A 85 -9.32 -3.88 0.82
CA GLY A 85 -9.49 -4.44 -0.52
C GLY A 85 -8.88 -5.83 -0.63
N THR A 86 -8.79 -6.32 -1.87
CA THR A 86 -8.18 -7.61 -2.17
C THR A 86 -7.01 -7.39 -3.12
N CYS A 87 -5.86 -7.97 -2.80
CA CYS A 87 -4.67 -7.98 -3.63
C CYS A 87 -4.72 -9.13 -4.64
N GLU A 88 -4.53 -8.79 -5.91
CA GLU A 88 -4.17 -9.76 -6.95
C GLU A 88 -2.66 -9.71 -7.15
N LYS A 89 -1.97 -10.85 -7.02
CA LYS A 89 -0.54 -10.93 -7.35
C LYS A 89 -0.37 -10.77 -8.87
N VAL A 90 0.50 -9.85 -9.28
CA VAL A 90 0.86 -9.65 -10.68
C VAL A 90 2.32 -10.03 -10.87
N ASP A 91 2.58 -11.09 -11.62
CA ASP A 91 3.93 -11.52 -11.96
C ASP A 91 4.42 -10.79 -13.23
N PRO A 92 5.55 -10.05 -13.17
CA PRO A 92 6.09 -9.35 -14.34
C PRO A 92 6.58 -10.37 -15.36
N GLY A 93 5.78 -10.58 -16.41
CA GLY A 93 6.03 -11.58 -17.45
C GLY A 93 4.82 -12.45 -17.75
N GLN A 94 3.84 -12.48 -16.84
CA GLN A 94 2.56 -13.12 -17.11
C GLN A 94 1.68 -12.12 -17.86
N ARG A 95 1.42 -12.40 -19.14
CA ARG A 95 0.44 -11.63 -19.91
C ARG A 95 -0.93 -11.78 -19.26
N ARG A 96 -1.49 -10.67 -18.81
CA ARG A 96 -2.90 -10.59 -18.41
C ARG A 96 -3.80 -10.63 -19.66
N PHE A 97 -3.26 -10.17 -20.80
CA PHE A 97 -3.68 -10.34 -22.20
C PHE A 97 -2.44 -10.32 -23.10
#